data_AF-A0AAD4ELW9-F1
#
_entry.id   AF-A0AAD4ELW9-F1
#
_cell.length_a   1.000
_cell.length_b   1.000
_cell.length_c   1.000
_cell.angle_alpha   90.00
_cell.angle_beta   90.00
_cell.angle_gamma   90.00
#
_symmetry.space_group_name_H-M   'P 1'
#
loop_
_entity.id
_entity.type
_entity.pdbx_description
1 polymer ?
#
loop_
_entity_poly.entity_id
_entity_poly.type
_entity_poly.pdbx_seq_one_letter_code
_entity_poly.pdbx_strand_id
1 'polypeptide(L)'
;GKYRQWAKEHSFESMLPGDVKARKEKAKQAQRTINSHLTERKLSERVIPYLDKLFKRAAIEWLVATDQPIQALEHPKFQEMIDVASRATNGVKIPGRKATRAEII
;
A
#
# COMPACT_ATOMS: atom_id res chain seq x y z
N GLY A 1 -33.83 27.80 29.45
CA GLY A 1 -34.79 28.43 28.52
C GLY A 1 -35.75 27.36 28.03
N LYS A 2 -37.05 27.68 27.98
CA LYS A 2 -38.15 26.74 27.71
C LYS A 2 -37.91 25.85 26.47
N TYR A 3 -37.35 26.42 25.40
CA TYR A 3 -36.99 25.69 24.18
C TYR A 3 -35.92 24.60 24.38
N ARG A 4 -34.87 24.87 25.16
CA ARG A 4 -33.80 23.88 25.41
C ARG A 4 -34.29 22.69 26.23
N GLN A 5 -35.23 22.91 27.15
CA GLN A 5 -35.87 21.85 27.94
C GLN A 5 -36.77 20.99 27.05
N TRP A 6 -37.62 21.61 26.23
CA TRP A 6 -38.44 20.90 25.25
C TRP A 6 -37.60 20.05 24.29
N ALA A 7 -36.52 20.62 23.74
CA ALA A 7 -35.62 19.91 22.83
C ALA A 7 -35.00 18.68 23.51
N LYS A 8 -34.56 18.80 24.77
CA LYS A 8 -34.00 17.68 25.54
C LYS A 8 -35.04 16.59 25.84
N GLU A 9 -36.25 16.97 26.22
CA GLU A 9 -37.36 16.05 26.53
C GLU A 9 -37.82 15.27 25.28
N HIS A 10 -37.77 15.89 24.10
CA HIS A 10 -38.20 15.28 22.84
C HIS A 10 -37.04 14.64 22.06
N SER A 11 -35.88 14.45 22.71
CA SER A 11 -34.65 13.91 22.07
C SER A 11 -34.24 14.66 20.80
N PHE A 12 -34.55 15.96 20.72
CA PHE A 12 -34.23 16.83 19.60
C PHE A 12 -32.94 17.61 19.88
N GLU A 13 -32.09 17.73 18.86
CA GLU A 13 -30.84 18.48 18.97
C GLU A 13 -31.12 19.99 18.92
N SER A 14 -30.70 20.74 19.95
CA SER A 14 -30.91 22.18 19.99
C SER A 14 -30.15 22.88 18.86
N MET A 15 -30.87 23.54 17.97
CA MET A 15 -30.32 24.30 16.83
C MET A 15 -30.09 25.78 17.15
N LEU A 16 -30.17 26.17 18.43
CA LEU A 16 -29.89 27.54 18.81
C LEU A 16 -28.42 27.91 18.50
N PRO A 17 -28.14 29.14 18.03
CA PRO A 17 -26.79 29.54 17.61
C PRO A 17 -25.71 29.29 18.68
N GLY A 18 -26.05 29.48 19.97
CA GLY A 18 -25.14 29.21 21.08
C GLY A 18 -24.79 27.73 21.25
N ASP A 19 -25.78 26.84 21.08
CA ASP A 19 -25.60 25.40 21.27
C ASP A 19 -24.87 24.77 20.07
N VAL A 20 -25.19 25.24 18.86
CA VAL A 20 -24.47 24.89 17.63
C VAL A 20 -23.01 25.34 17.70
N LYS A 21 -22.75 26.55 18.18
CA LYS A 21 -21.38 27.06 18.37
C LYS A 21 -20.62 26.22 19.40
N ALA A 22 -21.23 25.92 20.55
CA ALA A 22 -20.61 25.08 21.58
C ALA A 22 -20.26 23.68 21.06
N ARG A 23 -21.14 23.06 20.26
CA ARG A 23 -20.89 21.76 19.63
C ARG A 23 -19.75 21.82 18.63
N LYS A 24 -19.71 22.84 17.77
CA LYS A 24 -18.62 23.04 16.80
C LYS A 24 -17.27 23.25 17.52
N GLU A 25 -17.24 24.00 18.61
CA GLU A 25 -16.01 24.19 19.39
C GLU A 25 -15.56 22.91 20.09
N LYS A 26 -16.48 22.12 20.65
CA LYS A 26 -16.17 20.77 21.18
C LYS A 26 -15.63 19.83 20.09
N ALA A 27 -16.23 19.84 18.91
CA ALA A 27 -15.78 19.04 17.78
C ALA A 27 -14.39 19.47 17.28
N LYS A 28 -14.12 20.79 17.18
CA LYS A 28 -12.79 21.31 16.87
C LYS A 28 -11.73 20.93 17.90
N GLN A 29 -12.10 20.90 19.19
CA GLN A 29 -11.20 20.45 20.26
C GLN A 29 -10.90 18.94 20.18
N ALA A 30 -11.90 18.13 19.81
CA ALA A 30 -11.74 16.70 19.61
C ALA A 30 -10.91 16.37 18.33
N GLN A 31 -11.04 17.18 17.28
CA GLN A 31 -10.35 17.01 16.00
C GLN A 31 -8.93 17.64 15.99
N ARG A 32 -8.23 17.69 17.13
CA ARG A 32 -6.87 18.25 17.19
C ARG A 32 -5.80 17.37 16.55
N THR A 33 -6.06 16.06 16.39
CA THR A 33 -5.08 15.13 15.85
C THR A 33 -5.73 14.02 15.05
N ILE A 34 -5.32 13.87 13.80
CA ILE A 34 -5.71 12.78 12.88
C ILE A 34 -5.21 11.40 13.40
N ASN A 35 -4.26 11.41 14.34
CA ASN A 35 -3.59 10.23 14.86
C ASN A 35 -4.50 9.18 15.53
N SER A 36 -5.69 9.55 16.04
CA SER A 36 -6.56 8.58 16.73
C SER A 36 -7.12 7.48 15.83
N HIS A 37 -7.14 7.72 14.51
CA HIS A 37 -7.62 6.77 13.51
C HIS A 37 -6.50 6.26 12.59
N LEU A 38 -5.26 6.68 12.81
CA LEU A 38 -4.12 6.18 12.05
C LEU A 38 -3.53 4.97 12.77
N THR A 39 -3.82 3.77 12.26
CA THR A 39 -3.02 2.59 12.61
C THR A 39 -1.68 2.70 11.92
N GLU A 40 -0.59 2.70 12.69
CA GLU A 40 0.77 2.56 12.16
C GLU A 40 0.84 1.27 11.35
N ARG A 41 0.87 1.40 10.03
CA ARG A 41 1.18 0.27 9.16
C ARG A 41 2.65 -0.03 9.41
N LYS A 42 2.95 -1.21 9.98
CA LYS A 42 4.32 -1.75 10.01
C LYS A 42 4.88 -1.54 8.62
N LEU A 43 5.90 -0.70 8.49
CA LEU A 43 6.60 -0.50 7.22
C LEU A 43 7.09 -1.88 6.82
N SER A 44 6.36 -2.55 5.92
CA SER A 44 6.83 -3.74 5.26
C SER A 44 8.20 -3.38 4.71
N GLU A 45 9.21 -4.12 5.16
CA GLU A 45 10.62 -4.01 4.81
C GLU A 45 10.74 -3.36 3.43
N ARG A 46 11.11 -2.07 3.41
CA ARG A 46 11.04 -1.24 2.21
C ARG A 46 11.84 -1.96 1.13
N VAL A 47 11.13 -2.49 0.15
CA VAL A 47 11.68 -3.03 -1.09
C VAL A 47 12.65 -1.97 -1.60
N ILE A 48 13.93 -2.32 -1.71
CA ILE A 48 14.96 -1.42 -2.23
C ILE A 48 14.41 -0.89 -3.57
N PRO A 49 14.26 0.44 -3.72
CA PRO A 49 13.72 1.00 -4.94
C PRO A 49 14.52 0.48 -6.14
N TYR A 50 13.81 0.17 -7.23
CA TYR A 50 14.46 -0.26 -8.45
C TYR A 50 15.55 0.74 -8.85
N LEU A 51 16.78 0.24 -9.01
CA LEU A 51 17.92 1.02 -9.46
C LEU A 51 18.56 0.31 -10.64
N ASP A 52 18.64 0.97 -11.80
CA ASP A 52 19.17 0.39 -13.04
C ASP A 52 20.55 -0.26 -12.86
N LYS A 53 21.41 0.34 -12.04
CA LYS A 53 22.74 -0.20 -11.76
C LYS A 53 22.70 -1.53 -10.99
N LEU A 54 21.77 -1.67 -10.04
CA LEU A 54 21.60 -2.92 -9.28
C LEU A 54 21.00 -4.01 -10.18
N PHE A 55 19.99 -3.67 -10.97
CA PHE A 55 19.39 -4.62 -11.90
C PHE A 55 20.41 -5.12 -12.94
N LYS A 56 21.18 -4.21 -13.55
CA LYS A 56 22.24 -4.58 -14.51
C LYS A 56 23.26 -5.52 -13.88
N ARG A 57 23.71 -5.24 -12.66
CA ARG A 57 24.65 -6.09 -11.94
C ARG A 57 24.07 -7.49 -11.67
N ALA A 58 22.85 -7.55 -11.13
CA ALA A 58 22.17 -8.82 -10.86
C ALA A 58 21.94 -9.65 -12.13
N ALA A 59 21.58 -9.00 -13.24
CA ALA A 59 21.40 -9.65 -14.53
C ALA A 59 22.72 -10.25 -15.07
N ILE A 60 23.83 -9.52 -14.97
CA ILE A 60 25.16 -10.01 -15.36
C ILE A 60 25.59 -11.19 -14.47
N GLU A 61 25.44 -11.07 -13.15
CA GLU A 61 25.77 -12.15 -12.21
C GLU A 61 24.93 -13.41 -12.50
N TRP A 62 23.65 -13.26 -12.82
CA TRP A 62 22.78 -14.36 -13.24
C TRP A 62 23.25 -15.02 -14.53
N LEU A 63 23.60 -14.25 -15.57
CA LEU A 63 24.13 -14.79 -16.83
C LEU A 63 25.38 -15.65 -16.59
N VAL A 64 26.34 -15.14 -15.82
CA VAL A 64 27.60 -15.85 -15.52
C VAL A 64 27.35 -17.10 -14.68
N ALA A 65 26.50 -17.01 -13.66
CA ALA A 65 26.24 -18.14 -12.76
C ALA A 65 25.49 -19.30 -13.43
N THR A 66 24.75 -19.03 -14.51
CA THR A 66 23.92 -20.01 -15.20
C THR A 66 24.37 -20.32 -16.62
N ASP A 67 25.54 -19.80 -17.02
CA ASP A 67 26.16 -19.94 -18.33
C ASP A 67 25.19 -19.62 -19.49
N GLN A 68 24.43 -18.54 -19.32
CA GLN A 68 23.42 -18.12 -20.30
C GLN A 68 24.05 -17.21 -21.36
N PRO A 69 23.59 -17.29 -22.62
CA PRO A 69 24.05 -16.38 -23.65
C PRO A 69 23.60 -14.94 -23.35
N ILE A 70 24.41 -13.96 -23.77
CA ILE A 70 24.10 -12.53 -23.58
C ILE A 70 22.74 -12.16 -24.21
N GLN A 71 22.39 -12.82 -25.32
CA GLN A 71 21.11 -12.66 -26.01
C GLN A 71 19.88 -13.01 -25.13
N ALA A 72 20.05 -13.75 -24.02
CA ALA A 72 18.96 -14.05 -23.10
C ALA A 72 18.28 -12.78 -22.55
N LEU A 73 19.01 -11.67 -22.37
CA LEU A 73 18.45 -10.39 -21.93
C LEU A 73 17.64 -9.67 -23.02
N GLU A 74 17.90 -9.97 -24.28
CA GLU A 74 17.18 -9.42 -25.43
C GLU A 74 15.91 -10.21 -25.75
N HIS A 75 15.77 -11.41 -25.18
CA HIS A 75 14.65 -12.28 -25.48
C HIS A 75 13.32 -11.67 -25.00
N PRO A 76 12.28 -11.53 -25.86
CA PRO A 76 11.03 -10.89 -25.49
C PRO A 76 10.35 -11.50 -24.25
N LYS A 77 10.41 -12.83 -24.09
CA LYS A 77 9.86 -13.51 -22.91
C LYS A 77 10.58 -13.18 -21.60
N PHE A 78 11.88 -12.87 -21.65
CA PHE A 78 12.59 -12.40 -20.47
C PHE A 78 12.08 -11.01 -20.07
N GLN A 79 11.92 -10.09 -21.04
CA GLN A 79 11.38 -8.75 -20.79
C GLN A 79 9.94 -8.81 -20.25
N GLU A 80 9.07 -9.62 -20.86
CA GLU A 80 7.69 -9.85 -20.38
C GLU A 80 7.67 -10.34 -18.92
N MET A 81 8.57 -11.27 -18.55
CA MET A 81 8.66 -11.78 -17.18
C MET A 81 9.08 -10.69 -16.18
N ILE A 82 10.02 -9.81 -16.55
CA ILE A 82 10.43 -8.67 -15.71
C ILE A 82 9.29 -7.65 -15.60
N ASP A 83 8.56 -7.37 -16.68
CA ASP A 83 7.41 -6.46 -16.67
C ASP A 83 6.27 -6.96 -15.79
N VAL A 84 6.05 -8.27 -15.73
CA VAL A 84 5.09 -8.88 -14.80
C VAL A 84 5.60 -8.78 -13.35
N ALA A 85 6.89 -9.09 -13.14
CA ALA A 85 7.52 -9.03 -11.82
C ALA A 85 7.55 -7.62 -11.22
N SER A 86 7.78 -6.58 -12.03
CA SER A 86 7.87 -5.19 -11.58
C SER A 86 6.55 -4.63 -11.01
N ARG A 87 5.42 -5.24 -11.39
CA ARG A 87 4.08 -4.88 -10.89
C ARG A 87 3.79 -5.48 -9.50
N ALA A 88 4.64 -6.36 -9.00
CA ALA A 88 4.40 -7.03 -7.72
C ALA A 88 4.64 -6.09 -6.54
N THR A 89 3.63 -5.92 -5.68
CA THR A 89 3.71 -5.06 -4.49
C THR A 89 4.35 -5.74 -3.28
N ASN A 90 4.32 -7.07 -3.23
CA ASN A 90 4.80 -7.87 -2.10
C ASN A 90 5.91 -8.87 -2.52
N GLY A 91 6.69 -8.50 -3.53
CA GLY A 91 7.70 -9.38 -4.14
C GLY A 91 7.10 -10.47 -5.03
N VAL A 92 7.97 -11.25 -5.66
CA VAL A 92 7.61 -12.27 -6.67
C VAL A 92 7.82 -13.66 -6.11
N LYS A 93 6.84 -14.55 -6.30
CA LYS A 93 6.95 -15.98 -5.98
C LYS A 93 7.46 -16.73 -7.21
N ILE A 94 8.71 -17.17 -7.16
CA ILE A 94 9.32 -17.95 -8.25
C ILE A 94 8.91 -19.43 -8.09
N PRO A 95 8.29 -20.07 -9.11
CA PRO A 95 7.92 -21.47 -9.03
C PRO A 95 9.16 -22.37 -8.94
N GLY A 96 9.11 -23.39 -8.08
CA GLY A 96 10.18 -24.38 -7.95
C GLY A 96 10.13 -25.44 -9.05
N ARG A 97 11.25 -26.17 -9.23
CA ARG A 97 11.44 -27.19 -10.29
C ARG A 97 10.26 -28.15 -10.47
N LYS A 98 9.67 -28.64 -9.38
CA LYS A 98 8.53 -29.58 -9.43
C LYS A 98 7.27 -28.93 -10.02
N ALA A 99 6.95 -27.71 -9.59
CA ALA A 99 5.80 -26.97 -10.09
C ALA A 99 6.00 -26.60 -11.56
N THR A 100 7.18 -26.09 -11.93
CA THR A 100 7.50 -25.76 -13.32
C THR A 100 7.40 -26.97 -14.24
N ARG A 101 7.85 -28.15 -13.80
CA ARG A 101 7.74 -29.38 -14.59
C ARG A 101 6.30 -29.84 -14.82
N ALA A 102 5.40 -29.61 -13.86
CA ALA A 102 4.00 -30.02 -13.98
C ALA A 102 3.23 -29.20 -15.03
N GLU A 103 3.61 -27.94 -15.23
CA GLU A 103 2.95 -27.01 -16.18
C GLU A 103 3.50 -27.08 -17.61
N ILE A 104 4.63 -27.75 -17.82
CA ILE A 104 5.25 -27.93 -19.15
C ILE A 104 4.69 -29.18 -19.88
N ILE A 105 4.15 -30.14 -19.12
CA ILE A 105 3.60 -31.41 -19.61
C ILE A 105 2.14 -31.22 -19.98
#